data_AF-A0A2V7L2V0-F1
#
_entry.id   AF-A0A2V7L2V0-F1
#
_cell.length_a   1.000
_cell.length_b   1.000
_cell.length_c   1.000
_cell.angle_alpha   90.00
_cell.angle_beta   90.00
_cell.angle_gamma   90.00
#
_symmetry.space_group_name_H-M   'P 1'
#
loop_
_entity.id
_entity.type
_entity.pdbx_description
1 polymer ?
#
loop_
_entity_poly.entity_id
_entity_poly.type
_entity_poly.pdbx_seq_one_letter_code
_entity_poly.pdbx_strand_id
1 'polypeptide(L)'
;MSTVDRRTFLGVTGSAAAAMFIKPELVRGTRANSAIRVGLLGCGGRGTEDASNLVDTGGAQVVALADLFQDQLDAARAHFDEMQQAKGYAALDARRLFVGPHAFEQIAASKDVDAIVVATPPFFHVQHLETVVAGGKHVYLEKPVAVDVPGAKRVLDIGKRAQGKLSLDVGFQIRDCPPFVELVNRIHNGAIGNIVCAEAYYLTGYIDRPPWPNASPAERRLRNWVHDRVLSGDIIVEQNIHVIDICNWVLQGHPLKVAATGGRAGRPADDGDCYGNYNAVFHYPNDVKVTFSSTQFAKGWWDVSERFFGTKGTAISPYTGPLGIWGDQPWQAPLVVQQGAQPAAFSVTGNFTSNLQDADAEKKKAFIESINSGKFHNQADKGAESALSCIMARTAAYTGREVTWDDLLKSTEVWDAKLDLTKLG
;
A
#
# COMPACT_ATOMS: atom_id res chain seq x y z
N MET A 1 17.31 62.52 -47.20
CA MET A 1 17.87 61.53 -48.14
C MET A 1 19.03 60.87 -47.40
N SER A 2 19.19 59.56 -47.25
CA SER A 2 18.79 58.42 -48.08
C SER A 2 18.71 57.14 -47.22
N THR A 3 17.59 56.42 -47.36
CA THR A 3 17.43 54.96 -47.46
C THR A 3 18.43 54.04 -46.74
N VAL A 4 17.89 53.30 -45.75
CA VAL A 4 18.41 51.99 -45.32
C VAL A 4 18.43 51.05 -46.52
N ASP A 5 19.61 50.53 -46.85
CA ASP A 5 19.78 49.52 -47.90
C ASP A 5 19.39 48.13 -47.37
N ARG A 6 18.53 47.44 -48.11
CA ARG A 6 17.94 46.13 -47.78
C ARG A 6 18.87 44.95 -48.13
N ARG A 7 20.15 45.19 -48.36
CA ARG A 7 21.13 44.16 -48.75
C ARG A 7 22.15 43.76 -47.68
N THR A 8 22.10 44.34 -46.47
CA THR A 8 22.92 43.89 -45.34
C THR A 8 22.14 42.97 -44.40
N PHE A 9 21.42 41.97 -44.94
CA PHE A 9 20.66 41.03 -44.12
C PHE A 9 20.95 39.54 -44.34
N LEU A 10 21.65 39.12 -45.40
CA LEU A 10 21.95 37.68 -45.56
C LEU A 10 23.30 37.46 -46.23
N GLY A 11 24.27 36.95 -45.49
CA GLY A 11 25.51 36.43 -46.06
C GLY A 11 26.61 36.16 -45.05
N VAL A 12 26.71 34.88 -44.64
CA VAL A 12 27.92 34.19 -44.13
C VAL A 12 28.14 34.30 -42.60
N THR A 13 27.51 33.44 -41.78
CA THR A 13 27.95 32.10 -41.33
C THR A 13 29.36 32.02 -40.73
N GLY A 14 29.45 31.73 -39.42
CA GLY A 14 30.62 31.07 -38.85
C GLY A 14 30.97 31.44 -37.40
N SER A 15 30.63 30.55 -36.47
CA SER A 15 31.41 30.25 -35.25
C SER A 15 31.22 31.12 -33.99
N ALA A 16 30.10 30.94 -33.29
CA ALA A 16 30.07 30.99 -31.81
C ALA A 16 28.75 30.40 -31.27
N ALA A 17 28.47 29.13 -31.56
CA ALA A 17 27.52 28.37 -30.75
C ALA A 17 28.25 27.99 -29.45
N ALA A 18 28.31 28.92 -28.50
CA ALA A 18 28.57 28.56 -27.11
C ALA A 18 27.36 27.74 -26.66
N ALA A 19 27.48 26.41 -26.74
CA ALA A 19 26.57 25.50 -26.07
C ALA A 19 26.64 25.85 -24.58
N MET A 20 25.65 26.62 -24.11
CA MET A 20 25.43 26.75 -22.68
C MET A 20 25.07 25.36 -22.18
N PHE A 21 26.05 24.66 -21.62
CA PHE A 21 25.81 23.50 -20.77
C PHE A 21 25.09 24.01 -19.53
N ILE A 22 23.79 24.20 -19.63
CA ILE A 22 22.94 24.41 -18.48
C ILE A 22 22.94 23.08 -17.74
N LYS A 23 23.62 23.01 -16.60
CA LYS A 23 23.50 21.87 -15.69
C LYS A 23 22.01 21.64 -15.43
N PRO A 24 21.51 20.39 -15.41
CA PRO A 24 20.08 20.09 -15.15
C PRO A 24 19.54 20.77 -13.89
N GLU A 25 20.44 21.00 -12.93
CA GLU A 25 20.24 21.69 -11.65
C GLU A 25 19.75 23.15 -11.81
N LEU A 26 20.15 23.86 -12.87
CA LEU A 26 19.82 25.26 -13.14
C LEU A 26 18.49 25.45 -13.93
N VAL A 27 17.93 24.37 -14.48
CA VAL A 27 16.59 24.36 -15.13
C VAL A 27 15.48 24.08 -14.11
N ARG A 28 15.83 23.64 -12.89
CA ARG A 28 14.88 23.60 -11.77
C ARG A 28 14.70 25.02 -11.24
N GLY A 29 13.70 25.71 -11.78
CA GLY A 29 13.28 27.04 -11.35
C GLY A 29 13.17 27.14 -9.82
N THR A 30 13.43 28.35 -9.34
CA THR A 30 13.27 28.82 -7.94
C THR A 30 12.25 28.00 -7.13
N ARG A 31 12.66 27.54 -5.93
CA ARG A 31 11.99 26.69 -4.91
C ARG A 31 10.50 26.98 -4.56
N ALA A 32 9.83 27.90 -5.24
CA ALA A 32 8.40 28.18 -5.05
C ALA A 32 7.46 27.17 -5.74
N ASN A 33 7.97 26.22 -6.55
CA ASN A 33 7.17 25.23 -7.31
C ASN A 33 7.78 23.80 -7.30
N SER A 34 8.43 23.36 -6.21
CA SER A 34 9.19 22.09 -6.16
C SER A 34 8.47 20.91 -5.49
N ALA A 35 7.25 21.07 -5.01
CA ALA A 35 6.49 19.98 -4.38
C ALA A 35 6.04 18.95 -5.42
N ILE A 36 6.12 17.67 -5.08
CA ILE A 36 5.54 16.59 -5.90
C ILE A 36 4.02 16.74 -5.89
N ARG A 37 3.41 16.85 -7.07
CA ARG A 37 1.96 17.01 -7.23
C ARG A 37 1.30 15.64 -7.23
N VAL A 38 0.51 15.38 -6.20
CA VAL A 38 -0.10 14.08 -5.92
C VAL A 38 -1.57 14.08 -6.35
N GLY A 39 -1.97 13.04 -7.06
CA GLY A 39 -3.36 12.66 -7.25
C GLY A 39 -3.76 11.57 -6.25
N LEU A 40 -4.98 11.64 -5.72
CA LEU A 40 -5.56 10.56 -4.92
C LEU A 40 -6.62 9.81 -5.73
N LEU A 41 -6.42 8.51 -5.97
CA LEU A 41 -7.38 7.59 -6.55
C LEU A 41 -7.92 6.66 -5.47
N GLY A 42 -9.18 6.84 -5.07
CA GLY A 42 -9.80 6.21 -3.91
C GLY A 42 -9.78 7.14 -2.69
N CYS A 43 -10.79 8.00 -2.59
CA CYS A 43 -11.00 9.02 -1.57
C CYS A 43 -11.65 8.46 -0.28
N GLY A 44 -11.36 7.19 0.05
CA GLY A 44 -11.75 6.57 1.32
C GLY A 44 -10.83 6.97 2.48
N GLY A 45 -11.17 6.53 3.69
CA GLY A 45 -10.41 6.86 4.90
C GLY A 45 -8.91 6.59 4.79
N ARG A 46 -8.52 5.40 4.30
CA ARG A 46 -7.09 5.05 4.11
C ARG A 46 -6.42 5.92 3.05
N GLY A 47 -7.05 6.12 1.91
CA GLY A 47 -6.50 6.96 0.83
C GLY A 47 -6.31 8.42 1.24
N THR A 48 -7.27 8.98 1.97
CA THR A 48 -7.17 10.33 2.53
C THR A 48 -6.03 10.43 3.54
N GLU A 49 -5.86 9.45 4.42
CA GLU A 49 -4.73 9.39 5.36
C GLU A 49 -3.38 9.28 4.62
N ASP A 50 -3.27 8.39 3.65
CA ASP A 50 -2.05 8.17 2.87
C ASP A 50 -1.60 9.44 2.15
N ALA A 51 -2.54 10.12 1.50
CA ALA A 51 -2.27 11.37 0.79
C ALA A 51 -2.00 12.53 1.76
N SER A 52 -2.64 12.58 2.93
CA SER A 52 -2.33 13.57 3.98
C SER A 52 -0.91 13.40 4.50
N ASN A 53 -0.50 12.16 4.80
CA ASN A 53 0.85 11.86 5.25
C ASN A 53 1.92 12.23 4.22
N LEU A 54 1.65 12.08 2.91
CA LEU A 54 2.56 12.56 1.87
C LEU A 54 2.74 14.08 1.89
N VAL A 55 1.70 14.83 2.24
CA VAL A 55 1.76 16.29 2.35
C VAL A 55 2.43 16.74 3.65
N ASP A 56 2.19 16.06 4.76
CA ASP A 56 2.73 16.44 6.06
C ASP A 56 4.18 16.03 6.27
N THR A 57 4.55 14.83 5.81
CA THR A 57 5.88 14.26 6.04
C THR A 57 6.78 14.34 4.80
N GLY A 58 6.19 14.23 3.61
CA GLY A 58 6.90 14.24 2.34
C GLY A 58 7.01 15.62 1.68
N GLY A 59 6.25 16.61 2.16
CA GLY A 59 6.20 17.94 1.52
C GLY A 59 5.57 17.92 0.12
N ALA A 60 4.75 16.92 -0.18
CA ALA A 60 3.97 16.87 -1.41
C ALA A 60 2.79 17.85 -1.38
N GLN A 61 2.09 17.99 -2.51
CA GLN A 61 0.83 18.73 -2.61
C GLN A 61 -0.21 17.86 -3.30
N VAL A 62 -1.36 17.65 -2.67
CA VAL A 62 -2.51 17.02 -3.37
C VAL A 62 -3.11 18.04 -4.32
N VAL A 63 -3.24 17.68 -5.61
CA VAL A 63 -3.74 18.58 -6.67
C VAL A 63 -4.92 18.02 -7.46
N ALA A 64 -5.21 16.73 -7.31
CA ALA A 64 -6.28 16.04 -8.03
C ALA A 64 -6.88 14.93 -7.17
N LEU A 65 -8.19 14.72 -7.31
CA LEU A 65 -8.93 13.67 -6.62
C LEU A 65 -9.71 12.85 -7.64
N ALA A 66 -9.78 11.54 -7.45
CA ALA A 66 -10.54 10.61 -8.24
C ALA A 66 -11.22 9.57 -7.35
N ASP A 67 -12.53 9.43 -7.49
CA ASP A 67 -13.30 8.39 -6.81
C ASP A 67 -14.46 7.91 -7.69
N LEU A 68 -14.97 6.72 -7.40
CA LEU A 68 -16.19 6.22 -8.02
C LEU A 68 -17.43 6.95 -7.49
N PHE A 69 -17.42 7.34 -6.21
CA PHE A 69 -18.56 7.89 -5.50
C PHE A 69 -18.38 9.38 -5.18
N GLN A 70 -19.38 10.18 -5.55
CA GLN A 70 -19.34 11.64 -5.37
C GLN A 70 -19.20 12.05 -3.89
N ASP A 71 -19.87 11.34 -2.97
CA ASP A 71 -19.80 11.63 -1.53
C ASP A 71 -18.39 11.44 -0.96
N GLN A 72 -17.65 10.44 -1.45
CA GLN A 72 -16.26 10.21 -1.06
C GLN A 72 -15.34 11.31 -1.62
N LEU A 73 -15.55 11.70 -2.87
CA LEU A 73 -14.82 12.78 -3.53
C LEU A 73 -15.01 14.12 -2.79
N ASP A 74 -16.26 14.44 -2.44
CA ASP A 74 -16.61 15.69 -1.76
C ASP A 74 -16.00 15.75 -0.35
N ALA A 75 -16.06 14.65 0.40
CA ALA A 75 -15.45 14.55 1.73
C ALA A 75 -13.92 14.74 1.68
N ALA A 76 -13.25 14.07 0.74
CA ALA A 76 -11.81 14.25 0.55
C ALA A 76 -11.48 15.67 0.08
N ARG A 77 -12.28 16.27 -0.81
CA ARG A 77 -12.08 17.65 -1.25
C ARG A 77 -12.13 18.62 -0.08
N ALA A 78 -13.13 18.50 0.79
CA ALA A 78 -13.24 19.37 1.96
C ALA A 78 -11.98 19.28 2.84
N HIS A 79 -11.53 18.05 3.14
CA HIS A 79 -10.31 17.80 3.91
C HIS A 79 -9.06 18.43 3.25
N PHE A 80 -8.86 18.20 1.95
CA PHE A 80 -7.68 18.71 1.26
C PHE A 80 -7.74 20.21 0.97
N ASP A 81 -8.92 20.81 0.84
CA ASP A 81 -9.07 22.27 0.74
C ASP A 81 -8.68 22.95 2.07
N GLU A 82 -9.10 22.39 3.21
CA GLU A 82 -8.68 22.85 4.54
C GLU A 82 -7.16 22.72 4.74
N MET A 83 -6.60 21.55 4.39
CA MET A 83 -5.16 21.31 4.53
C MET A 83 -4.33 22.19 3.58
N GLN A 84 -4.82 22.46 2.37
CA GLN A 84 -4.18 23.41 1.45
C GLN A 84 -4.23 24.83 1.98
N GLN A 85 -5.38 25.28 2.51
CA GLN A 85 -5.51 26.59 3.13
C GLN A 85 -4.53 26.76 4.30
N ALA A 86 -4.39 25.76 5.16
CA ALA A 86 -3.44 25.76 6.27
C ALA A 86 -1.98 25.90 5.81
N LYS A 87 -1.66 25.45 4.59
CA LYS A 87 -0.32 25.56 3.97
C LYS A 87 -0.19 26.76 3.03
N GLY A 88 -1.20 27.63 2.94
CA GLY A 88 -1.18 28.84 2.10
C GLY A 88 -1.39 28.57 0.61
N TYR A 89 -1.90 27.39 0.23
CA TYR A 89 -2.26 27.06 -1.14
C TYR A 89 -3.72 27.40 -1.43
N ALA A 90 -4.05 27.57 -2.72
CA ALA A 90 -5.43 27.68 -3.16
C ALA A 90 -6.17 26.34 -3.00
N ALA A 91 -7.50 26.40 -2.92
CA ALA A 91 -8.35 25.23 -2.99
C ALA A 91 -8.11 24.41 -4.28
N LEU A 92 -8.45 23.13 -4.24
CA LEU A 92 -8.35 22.22 -5.38
C LEU A 92 -9.15 22.76 -6.58
N ASP A 93 -8.50 22.70 -7.74
CA ASP A 93 -9.13 23.06 -9.01
C ASP A 93 -10.23 22.05 -9.35
N ALA A 94 -11.47 22.53 -9.50
CA ALA A 94 -12.62 21.69 -9.82
C ALA A 94 -12.44 20.86 -11.10
N ARG A 95 -11.57 21.30 -12.04
CA ARG A 95 -11.24 20.57 -13.27
C ARG A 95 -10.38 19.32 -13.03
N ARG A 96 -9.87 19.14 -11.81
CA ARG A 96 -9.02 18.01 -11.38
C ARG A 96 -9.74 17.11 -10.37
N LEU A 97 -11.06 17.23 -10.32
CA LEU A 97 -11.94 16.37 -9.54
C LEU A 97 -12.63 15.42 -10.53
N PHE A 98 -12.34 14.14 -10.42
CA PHE A 98 -12.78 13.11 -11.36
C PHE A 98 -13.71 12.14 -10.63
N VAL A 99 -14.91 11.93 -11.16
CA VAL A 99 -15.90 11.04 -10.53
C VAL A 99 -16.40 9.99 -11.51
N GLY A 100 -16.63 8.79 -11.01
CA GLY A 100 -17.27 7.69 -11.74
C GLY A 100 -16.28 6.68 -12.34
N PRO A 101 -16.76 5.78 -13.22
CA PRO A 101 -16.01 4.60 -13.64
C PRO A 101 -14.74 4.90 -14.43
N HIS A 102 -14.63 6.09 -15.02
CA HIS A 102 -13.48 6.53 -15.81
C HIS A 102 -12.53 7.47 -15.03
N ALA A 103 -12.80 7.71 -13.74
CA ALA A 103 -12.02 8.64 -12.93
C ALA A 103 -10.54 8.23 -12.84
N PHE A 104 -10.25 6.92 -12.80
CA PHE A 104 -8.88 6.40 -12.76
C PHE A 104 -8.08 6.69 -14.05
N GLU A 105 -8.73 6.67 -15.21
CA GLU A 105 -8.10 7.00 -16.50
C GLU A 105 -7.84 8.51 -16.59
N GLN A 106 -8.82 9.31 -16.14
CA GLN A 106 -8.74 10.76 -16.15
C GLN A 106 -7.61 11.30 -15.26
N ILE A 107 -7.49 10.78 -14.02
CA ILE A 107 -6.42 11.20 -13.11
C ILE A 107 -5.04 10.75 -13.62
N ALA A 108 -4.93 9.55 -14.19
CA ALA A 108 -3.68 9.07 -14.79
C ALA A 108 -3.27 9.89 -16.03
N ALA A 109 -4.23 10.39 -16.81
CA ALA A 109 -3.98 11.24 -17.97
C ALA A 109 -3.69 12.72 -17.61
N SER A 110 -3.93 13.13 -16.35
CA SER A 110 -3.73 14.51 -15.93
C SER A 110 -2.26 14.93 -16.02
N LYS A 111 -1.98 16.00 -16.77
CA LYS A 111 -0.62 16.58 -16.90
C LYS A 111 -0.16 17.30 -15.62
N ASP A 112 -1.10 17.58 -14.73
CA ASP A 112 -0.84 18.29 -13.49
C ASP A 112 -0.43 17.37 -12.32
N VAL A 113 -0.46 16.05 -12.54
CA VAL A 113 -0.14 15.04 -11.52
C VAL A 113 1.21 14.38 -11.84
N ASP A 114 2.08 14.28 -10.84
CA ASP A 114 3.39 13.63 -10.93
C ASP A 114 3.35 12.21 -10.33
N ALA A 115 2.63 12.05 -9.20
CA ALA A 115 2.48 10.79 -8.48
C ALA A 115 1.01 10.52 -8.13
N ILE A 116 0.60 9.25 -8.05
CA ILE A 116 -0.76 8.87 -7.68
C ILE A 116 -0.74 7.91 -6.49
N VAL A 117 -1.52 8.21 -5.46
CA VAL A 117 -1.91 7.26 -4.42
C VAL A 117 -3.07 6.45 -4.94
N VAL A 118 -2.94 5.12 -4.97
CA VAL A 118 -4.01 4.19 -5.33
C VAL A 118 -4.47 3.48 -4.06
N ALA A 119 -5.66 3.82 -3.58
CA ALA A 119 -6.28 3.30 -2.36
C ALA A 119 -7.74 2.84 -2.62
N THR A 120 -7.96 2.24 -3.78
CA THR A 120 -9.25 1.67 -4.20
C THR A 120 -9.46 0.27 -3.62
N PRO A 121 -10.61 -0.39 -3.80
CA PRO A 121 -10.72 -1.80 -3.43
C PRO A 121 -9.66 -2.67 -4.13
N PRO A 122 -9.06 -3.67 -3.44
CA PRO A 122 -7.94 -4.44 -3.96
C PRO A 122 -8.14 -5.11 -5.32
N PHE A 123 -9.36 -5.53 -5.63
CA PHE A 123 -9.72 -6.06 -6.94
C PHE A 123 -9.33 -5.14 -8.11
N PHE A 124 -9.42 -3.81 -7.93
CA PHE A 124 -9.09 -2.85 -8.97
C PHE A 124 -7.61 -2.46 -9.03
N HIS A 125 -6.80 -2.87 -8.05
CA HIS A 125 -5.40 -2.44 -7.93
C HIS A 125 -4.57 -2.72 -9.17
N VAL A 126 -4.73 -3.89 -9.78
CA VAL A 126 -3.94 -4.27 -10.97
C VAL A 126 -4.26 -3.36 -12.16
N GLN A 127 -5.54 -3.09 -12.41
CA GLN A 127 -5.99 -2.21 -13.49
C GLN A 127 -5.55 -0.77 -13.25
N HIS A 128 -5.72 -0.27 -12.03
CA HIS A 128 -5.35 1.08 -11.66
C HIS A 128 -3.83 1.26 -11.71
N LEU A 129 -3.05 0.34 -11.16
CA LEU A 129 -1.60 0.34 -11.21
C LEU A 129 -1.09 0.37 -12.66
N GLU A 130 -1.64 -0.48 -13.53
CA GLU A 130 -1.25 -0.50 -14.94
C GLU A 130 -1.54 0.82 -15.64
N THR A 131 -2.70 1.41 -15.38
CA THR A 131 -3.14 2.67 -15.99
C THR A 131 -2.27 3.84 -15.52
N VAL A 132 -1.94 3.88 -14.22
CA VAL A 132 -1.07 4.89 -13.62
C VAL A 132 0.37 4.78 -14.17
N VAL A 133 0.93 3.56 -14.25
CA VAL A 133 2.27 3.33 -14.81
C VAL A 133 2.30 3.64 -16.32
N ALA A 134 1.26 3.27 -17.08
CA ALA A 134 1.14 3.62 -18.50
C ALA A 134 1.03 5.14 -18.73
N GLY A 135 0.40 5.86 -17.79
CA GLY A 135 0.35 7.33 -17.76
C GLY A 135 1.67 8.00 -17.36
N GLY A 136 2.72 7.23 -17.05
CA GLY A 136 4.04 7.75 -16.70
C GLY A 136 4.08 8.41 -15.32
N LYS A 137 3.23 7.96 -14.38
CA LYS A 137 3.12 8.53 -13.02
C LYS A 137 3.85 7.67 -12.00
N HIS A 138 4.50 8.29 -11.03
CA HIS A 138 4.94 7.57 -9.84
C HIS A 138 3.71 7.04 -9.09
N VAL A 139 3.85 5.93 -8.38
CA VAL A 139 2.69 5.28 -7.75
C VAL A 139 3.02 4.82 -6.34
N TYR A 140 2.15 5.22 -5.42
CA TYR A 140 2.03 4.59 -4.11
C TYR A 140 0.76 3.74 -4.15
N LEU A 141 0.92 2.42 -4.14
CA LEU A 141 -0.19 1.47 -4.23
C LEU A 141 -0.45 0.86 -2.86
N GLU A 142 -1.66 1.03 -2.32
CA GLU A 142 -2.03 0.32 -1.10
C GLU A 142 -2.01 -1.20 -1.28
N LYS A 143 -1.74 -1.90 -0.19
CA LYS A 143 -1.79 -3.36 -0.16
C LYS A 143 -3.25 -3.84 -0.11
N PRO A 144 -3.52 -5.09 -0.50
CA PRO A 144 -2.67 -6.01 -1.26
C PRO A 144 -2.65 -5.61 -2.74
N VAL A 145 -1.56 -5.91 -3.46
CA VAL A 145 -1.42 -5.49 -4.87
C VAL A 145 -2.33 -6.23 -5.85
N ALA A 146 -2.84 -7.40 -5.45
CA ALA A 146 -3.75 -8.24 -6.23
C ALA A 146 -4.53 -9.20 -5.32
N VAL A 147 -5.67 -9.69 -5.81
CA VAL A 147 -6.52 -10.66 -5.10
C VAL A 147 -6.44 -12.08 -5.66
N ASP A 148 -5.79 -12.28 -6.81
CA ASP A 148 -5.62 -13.58 -7.47
C ASP A 148 -4.22 -13.75 -8.09
N VAL A 149 -3.90 -14.97 -8.51
CA VAL A 149 -2.58 -15.34 -9.04
C VAL A 149 -2.28 -14.66 -10.39
N PRO A 150 -3.20 -14.64 -11.38
CA PRO A 150 -2.96 -13.90 -12.63
C PRO A 150 -2.71 -12.40 -12.41
N GLY A 151 -3.46 -11.77 -11.49
CA GLY A 151 -3.28 -10.38 -11.09
C GLY A 151 -1.91 -10.13 -10.48
N ALA A 152 -1.47 -10.98 -9.55
CA ALA A 152 -0.13 -10.88 -8.96
C ALA A 152 0.98 -11.01 -10.02
N LYS A 153 0.85 -11.92 -10.99
CA LYS A 153 1.78 -12.02 -12.13
C LYS A 153 1.78 -10.76 -12.99
N ARG A 154 0.61 -10.17 -13.24
CA ARG A 154 0.49 -8.91 -13.98
C ARG A 154 1.15 -7.74 -13.23
N VAL A 155 1.08 -7.71 -11.90
CA VAL A 155 1.82 -6.74 -11.08
C VAL A 155 3.33 -6.85 -11.30
N LEU A 156 3.90 -8.06 -11.36
CA LEU A 156 5.32 -8.26 -11.67
C LEU A 156 5.68 -7.67 -13.06
N ASP A 157 4.83 -7.90 -14.06
CA ASP A 157 5.06 -7.37 -15.41
C ASP A 157 4.88 -5.84 -15.50
N ILE A 158 3.97 -5.25 -14.70
CA ILE A 158 3.87 -3.80 -14.53
C ILE A 158 5.13 -3.26 -13.85
N GLY A 159 5.62 -3.94 -12.80
CA GLY A 159 6.86 -3.61 -12.11
C GLY A 159 8.05 -3.55 -13.05
N LYS A 160 8.22 -4.54 -13.94
CA LYS A 160 9.29 -4.52 -14.96
C LYS A 160 9.22 -3.30 -15.88
N ARG A 161 8.02 -2.82 -16.22
CA ARG A 161 7.85 -1.62 -17.06
C ARG A 161 8.18 -0.32 -16.32
N ALA A 162 7.90 -0.28 -15.01
CA ALA A 162 8.21 0.86 -14.14
C ALA A 162 9.70 0.94 -13.76
N GLN A 163 10.41 -0.20 -13.75
CA GLN A 163 11.80 -0.31 -13.30
C GLN A 163 12.71 0.77 -13.89
N GLY A 164 13.35 1.55 -13.01
CA GLY A 164 14.29 2.60 -13.38
C GLY A 164 13.66 3.84 -14.04
N LYS A 165 12.33 3.90 -14.16
CA LYS A 165 11.60 5.01 -14.80
C LYS A 165 10.66 5.72 -13.83
N LEU A 166 10.00 4.95 -12.97
CA LEU A 166 8.99 5.40 -12.04
C LEU A 166 9.28 4.78 -10.68
N SER A 167 8.87 5.51 -9.63
CA SER A 167 8.88 4.97 -8.28
C SER A 167 7.56 4.26 -8.05
N LEU A 168 7.63 3.01 -7.61
CA LEU A 168 6.49 2.14 -7.32
C LEU A 168 6.69 1.60 -5.91
N ASP A 169 5.97 2.18 -4.96
CA ASP A 169 5.90 1.71 -3.58
C ASP A 169 4.60 0.97 -3.32
N VAL A 170 4.67 -0.07 -2.48
CA VAL A 170 3.51 -0.79 -1.97
C VAL A 170 3.29 -0.41 -0.51
N GLY A 171 2.04 -0.34 -0.07
CA GLY A 171 1.61 0.05 1.29
C GLY A 171 2.00 -0.91 2.43
N PHE A 172 3.24 -1.40 2.44
CA PHE A 172 3.86 -2.13 3.56
C PHE A 172 4.66 -1.18 4.43
N GLN A 173 3.97 -0.28 5.12
CA GLN A 173 4.58 0.78 5.94
C GLN A 173 5.49 0.26 7.06
N ILE A 174 5.24 -0.96 7.56
CA ILE A 174 6.01 -1.58 8.65
C ILE A 174 7.47 -1.83 8.24
N ARG A 175 7.73 -2.04 6.94
CA ARG A 175 9.08 -2.22 6.40
C ARG A 175 9.94 -0.96 6.46
N ASP A 176 9.34 0.19 6.71
CA ASP A 176 9.99 1.48 6.88
C ASP A 176 9.93 1.96 8.35
N CYS A 177 9.32 1.17 9.24
CA CYS A 177 9.18 1.51 10.65
C CYS A 177 10.49 1.24 11.43
N PRO A 178 11.14 2.26 12.02
CA PRO A 178 12.48 2.13 12.61
C PRO A 178 12.68 0.96 13.60
N PRO A 179 11.81 0.73 14.61
CA PRO A 179 12.00 -0.40 15.53
C PRO A 179 11.89 -1.77 14.85
N PHE A 180 11.03 -1.91 13.84
CA PHE A 180 10.91 -3.15 13.07
C PHE A 180 12.13 -3.35 12.16
N VAL A 181 12.57 -2.29 11.46
CA VAL A 181 13.79 -2.32 10.64
C VAL A 181 15.00 -2.75 11.47
N GLU A 182 15.18 -2.17 12.65
CA GLU A 182 16.29 -2.54 13.54
C GLU A 182 16.18 -3.99 14.04
N LEU A 183 14.97 -4.45 14.40
CA LEU A 183 14.76 -5.83 14.81
C LEU A 183 15.15 -6.81 13.69
N VAL A 184 14.66 -6.58 12.47
CA VAL A 184 14.95 -7.46 11.32
C VAL A 184 16.44 -7.43 10.99
N ASN A 185 17.08 -6.26 11.01
CA ASN A 185 18.53 -6.14 10.82
C ASN A 185 19.31 -7.00 11.85
N ARG A 186 18.92 -6.96 13.13
CA ARG A 186 19.56 -7.78 14.18
C ARG A 186 19.35 -9.28 13.94
N ILE A 187 18.14 -9.68 13.56
CA ILE A 187 17.84 -11.08 13.23
C ILE A 187 18.70 -11.55 12.06
N HIS A 188 18.76 -10.78 10.97
CA HIS A 188 19.56 -11.11 9.78
C HIS A 188 21.07 -11.11 10.07
N ASN A 189 21.52 -10.34 11.07
CA ASN A 189 22.90 -10.37 11.59
C ASN A 189 23.14 -11.51 12.60
N GLY A 190 22.18 -12.43 12.79
CA GLY A 190 22.34 -13.66 13.57
C GLY A 190 22.10 -13.51 15.07
N ALA A 191 21.46 -12.42 15.52
CA ALA A 191 21.21 -12.17 16.95
C ALA A 191 20.39 -13.28 17.64
N ILE A 192 19.50 -13.96 16.89
CA ILE A 192 18.73 -15.12 17.39
C ILE A 192 19.23 -16.47 16.85
N GLY A 193 20.35 -16.50 16.12
CA GLY A 193 20.84 -17.72 15.46
C GLY A 193 19.94 -18.19 14.32
N ASN A 194 19.89 -19.50 14.09
CA ASN A 194 19.02 -20.08 13.06
C ASN A 194 17.58 -20.10 13.57
N ILE A 195 16.64 -19.53 12.82
CA ILE A 195 15.21 -19.62 13.14
C ILE A 195 14.76 -21.07 12.96
N VAL A 196 14.04 -21.61 13.95
CA VAL A 196 13.54 -23.00 13.97
C VAL A 196 12.04 -23.04 13.72
N CYS A 197 11.30 -22.11 14.33
CA CYS A 197 9.87 -21.92 14.11
C CYS A 197 9.46 -20.49 14.43
N ALA A 198 8.25 -20.12 14.03
CA ALA A 198 7.66 -18.85 14.40
C ALA A 198 6.15 -18.99 14.66
N GLU A 199 5.60 -18.01 15.35
CA GLU A 199 4.18 -17.85 15.58
C GLU A 199 3.79 -16.42 15.22
N ALA A 200 2.64 -16.25 14.57
CA ALA A 200 2.15 -14.97 14.14
C ALA A 200 0.64 -14.89 14.33
N TYR A 201 0.11 -13.72 14.67
CA TYR A 201 -1.33 -13.57 14.81
C TYR A 201 -1.82 -12.16 14.51
N TYR A 202 -3.06 -12.07 14.05
CA TYR A 202 -3.78 -10.82 13.82
C TYR A 202 -5.18 -10.94 14.41
N LEU A 203 -5.33 -10.57 15.68
CA LEU A 203 -6.57 -10.72 16.44
C LEU A 203 -7.28 -9.38 16.52
N THR A 204 -8.38 -9.24 15.79
CA THR A 204 -9.13 -8.00 15.73
C THR A 204 -10.63 -8.18 15.82
N GLY A 205 -11.28 -7.08 16.17
CA GLY A 205 -12.71 -6.95 16.07
C GLY A 205 -13.25 -6.80 14.66
N TYR A 206 -14.58 -6.82 14.61
CA TYR A 206 -15.36 -6.57 13.42
C TYR A 206 -15.12 -5.14 12.89
N ILE A 207 -15.15 -4.97 11.57
CA ILE A 207 -15.07 -3.64 10.94
C ILE A 207 -16.49 -3.17 10.69
N ASP A 208 -16.96 -2.20 11.47
CA ASP A 208 -18.30 -1.64 11.28
C ASP A 208 -18.39 -0.89 9.95
N ARG A 209 -19.47 -1.14 9.21
CA ARG A 209 -19.77 -0.51 7.93
C ARG A 209 -21.18 0.09 7.98
N PRO A 210 -21.39 1.30 7.44
CA PRO A 210 -22.73 1.86 7.30
C PRO A 210 -23.65 0.92 6.50
N PRO A 211 -24.97 0.92 6.74
CA PRO A 211 -25.89 0.02 6.05
C PRO A 211 -26.23 0.45 4.60
N TRP A 212 -25.92 1.70 4.20
CA TRP A 212 -26.28 2.31 2.91
C TRP A 212 -27.69 1.91 2.42
N PRO A 213 -28.76 2.30 3.14
CA PRO A 213 -30.11 1.80 2.90
C PRO A 213 -30.66 2.20 1.52
N ASN A 214 -30.19 3.33 0.98
CA ASN A 214 -30.63 3.86 -0.32
C ASN A 214 -29.75 3.39 -1.50
N ALA A 215 -28.63 2.70 -1.23
CA ALA A 215 -27.75 2.21 -2.28
C ALA A 215 -28.37 0.99 -2.98
N SER A 216 -28.16 0.90 -4.29
CA SER A 216 -28.47 -0.32 -5.06
C SER A 216 -27.69 -1.52 -4.50
N PRO A 217 -28.11 -2.78 -4.75
CA PRO A 217 -27.34 -3.94 -4.29
C PRO A 217 -25.88 -3.95 -4.76
N ALA A 218 -25.62 -3.52 -6.00
CA ALA A 218 -24.27 -3.44 -6.56
C ALA A 218 -23.43 -2.36 -5.89
N GLU A 219 -24.01 -1.17 -5.67
CA GLU A 219 -23.36 -0.09 -4.93
C GLU A 219 -23.09 -0.49 -3.48
N ARG A 220 -24.06 -1.08 -2.78
CA ARG A 220 -23.90 -1.53 -1.40
C ARG A 220 -22.77 -2.56 -1.29
N ARG A 221 -22.69 -3.50 -2.22
CA ARG A 221 -21.58 -4.48 -2.29
C ARG A 221 -20.23 -3.82 -2.48
N LEU A 222 -20.12 -2.83 -3.39
CA LEU A 222 -18.89 -2.05 -3.59
C LEU A 222 -18.51 -1.21 -2.37
N ARG A 223 -19.47 -0.52 -1.77
CA ARG A 223 -19.24 0.23 -0.54
C ARG A 223 -18.86 -0.70 0.61
N ASN A 224 -19.34 -1.94 0.62
CA ASN A 224 -18.99 -2.96 1.60
C ASN A 224 -17.82 -3.88 1.15
N TRP A 225 -16.98 -3.44 0.22
CA TRP A 225 -15.96 -4.27 -0.44
C TRP A 225 -15.07 -5.07 0.51
N VAL A 226 -14.76 -4.53 1.70
CA VAL A 226 -13.87 -5.16 2.69
C VAL A 226 -14.37 -6.53 3.17
N HIS A 227 -15.68 -6.78 3.06
CA HIS A 227 -16.30 -8.06 3.42
C HIS A 227 -16.72 -8.90 2.21
N ASP A 228 -16.42 -8.42 1.00
CA ASP A 228 -16.59 -9.17 -0.24
C ASP A 228 -15.26 -9.80 -0.66
N ARG A 229 -15.23 -11.13 -0.71
CA ARG A 229 -14.03 -11.91 -0.99
C ARG A 229 -13.44 -11.55 -2.35
N VAL A 230 -14.25 -11.34 -3.38
CA VAL A 230 -13.74 -10.99 -4.71
C VAL A 230 -13.14 -9.59 -4.72
N LEU A 231 -13.78 -8.64 -4.05
CA LEU A 231 -13.34 -7.25 -4.03
C LEU A 231 -12.13 -6.99 -3.11
N SER A 232 -12.04 -7.70 -1.97
CA SER A 232 -10.96 -7.52 -0.97
C SER A 232 -9.85 -8.56 -1.06
N GLY A 233 -10.14 -9.76 -1.54
CA GLY A 233 -9.27 -10.92 -1.42
C GLY A 233 -9.50 -11.77 -0.17
N ASP A 234 -10.49 -11.44 0.68
CA ASP A 234 -10.70 -11.94 2.04
C ASP A 234 -9.76 -11.31 3.08
N ILE A 235 -10.09 -11.44 4.37
CA ILE A 235 -9.35 -10.83 5.49
C ILE A 235 -7.89 -11.28 5.54
N ILE A 236 -7.58 -12.49 5.05
CA ILE A 236 -6.22 -13.01 5.04
C ILE A 236 -5.34 -12.30 4.01
N VAL A 237 -5.91 -11.87 2.88
CA VAL A 237 -5.19 -11.16 1.82
C VAL A 237 -5.22 -9.65 2.04
N GLU A 238 -6.33 -9.11 2.56
CA GLU A 238 -6.49 -7.67 2.76
C GLU A 238 -5.81 -7.18 4.04
N GLN A 239 -6.10 -7.82 5.18
CA GLN A 239 -5.71 -7.31 6.49
C GLN A 239 -4.53 -8.09 7.08
N ASN A 240 -4.57 -9.42 7.04
CA ASN A 240 -3.53 -10.25 7.67
C ASN A 240 -2.21 -10.22 6.90
N ILE A 241 -2.21 -9.72 5.66
CA ILE A 241 -1.02 -9.55 4.85
C ILE A 241 0.07 -8.74 5.55
N HIS A 242 -0.26 -7.81 6.45
CA HIS A 242 0.76 -7.08 7.23
C HIS A 242 1.69 -8.03 8.00
N VAL A 243 1.10 -9.00 8.71
CA VAL A 243 1.80 -9.95 9.57
C VAL A 243 2.52 -11.02 8.73
N ILE A 244 1.86 -11.47 7.66
CA ILE A 244 2.45 -12.45 6.74
C ILE A 244 3.63 -11.83 5.96
N ASP A 245 3.55 -10.55 5.62
CA ASP A 245 4.65 -9.80 4.99
C ASP A 245 5.86 -9.65 5.92
N ILE A 246 5.67 -9.42 7.22
CA ILE A 246 6.76 -9.42 8.22
C ILE A 246 7.41 -10.80 8.30
N CYS A 247 6.62 -11.88 8.28
CA CYS A 247 7.16 -13.24 8.25
C CYS A 247 8.02 -13.47 6.99
N ASN A 248 7.51 -13.09 5.81
CA ASN A 248 8.28 -13.16 4.56
C ASN A 248 9.58 -12.34 4.66
N TRP A 249 9.53 -11.15 5.25
CA TRP A 249 10.69 -10.27 5.41
C TRP A 249 11.77 -10.85 6.32
N VAL A 250 11.37 -11.33 7.50
CA VAL A 250 12.29 -11.93 8.48
C VAL A 250 12.91 -13.21 7.93
N LEU A 251 12.11 -14.05 7.26
CA LEU A 251 12.55 -15.33 6.69
C LEU A 251 13.19 -15.20 5.30
N GLN A 252 13.25 -13.98 4.75
CA GLN A 252 13.89 -13.64 3.48
C GLN A 252 13.33 -14.44 2.27
N GLY A 253 12.01 -14.59 2.21
CA GLY A 253 11.34 -15.22 1.08
C GLY A 253 9.92 -15.63 1.41
N HIS A 254 9.37 -16.54 0.60
CA HIS A 254 7.99 -17.00 0.71
C HIS A 254 7.88 -18.43 1.25
N PRO A 255 6.70 -18.83 1.76
CA PRO A 255 6.43 -20.22 2.10
C PRO A 255 6.45 -21.14 0.86
N LEU A 256 6.91 -22.37 1.07
CA LEU A 256 6.89 -23.47 0.10
C LEU A 256 5.51 -24.13 -0.01
N LYS A 257 4.77 -24.19 1.11
CA LYS A 257 3.41 -24.75 1.19
C LYS A 257 2.69 -24.29 2.45
N VAL A 258 1.37 -24.44 2.47
CA VAL A 258 0.52 -24.10 3.62
C VAL A 258 -0.65 -25.06 3.75
N ALA A 259 -0.97 -25.43 4.98
CA ALA A 259 -2.26 -25.98 5.36
C ALA A 259 -3.02 -24.92 6.16
N ALA A 260 -4.28 -24.67 5.82
CA ALA A 260 -5.09 -23.66 6.49
C ALA A 260 -6.54 -24.10 6.63
N THR A 261 -7.22 -23.56 7.63
CA THR A 261 -8.67 -23.64 7.83
C THR A 261 -9.20 -22.29 8.27
N GLY A 262 -10.50 -22.09 8.14
CA GLY A 262 -11.16 -20.86 8.56
C GLY A 262 -12.66 -20.99 8.41
N GLY A 263 -13.38 -19.92 8.74
CA GLY A 263 -14.83 -19.91 8.54
C GLY A 263 -15.47 -18.58 8.89
N ARG A 264 -16.79 -18.53 8.69
CA ARG A 264 -17.62 -17.34 8.92
C ARG A 264 -18.24 -17.27 10.32
N ALA A 265 -18.03 -18.28 11.16
CA ALA A 265 -18.56 -18.28 12.52
C ALA A 265 -18.12 -17.00 13.27
N GLY A 266 -19.07 -16.31 13.89
CA GLY A 266 -18.86 -15.02 14.56
C GLY A 266 -19.17 -13.79 13.71
N ARG A 267 -19.29 -13.91 12.38
CA ARG A 267 -19.69 -12.80 11.49
C ARG A 267 -21.21 -12.64 11.42
N PRO A 268 -21.74 -11.42 11.20
CA PRO A 268 -23.13 -11.24 10.81
C PRO A 268 -23.50 -12.04 9.56
N ALA A 269 -24.76 -12.42 9.42
CA ALA A 269 -25.20 -13.31 8.34
C ALA A 269 -25.17 -12.63 6.95
N ASP A 270 -25.39 -11.32 6.92
CA ASP A 270 -25.63 -10.50 5.73
C ASP A 270 -24.52 -9.48 5.43
N ASP A 271 -23.34 -9.64 6.03
CA ASP A 271 -22.23 -8.70 5.92
C ASP A 271 -21.29 -8.93 4.73
N GLY A 272 -21.44 -10.00 3.96
CA GLY A 272 -20.53 -10.37 2.86
C GLY A 272 -20.27 -11.87 2.80
N ASP A 273 -19.16 -12.28 2.17
CA ASP A 273 -18.79 -13.71 1.98
C ASP A 273 -17.36 -14.06 2.46
N CYS A 274 -16.60 -13.10 2.98
CA CYS A 274 -15.28 -13.31 3.60
C CYS A 274 -15.33 -14.22 4.83
N TYR A 275 -14.28 -14.96 5.12
CA TYR A 275 -14.13 -15.60 6.42
C TYR A 275 -13.95 -14.57 7.54
N GLY A 276 -14.27 -14.97 8.77
CA GLY A 276 -14.07 -14.19 9.99
C GLY A 276 -12.85 -14.61 10.80
N ASN A 277 -12.29 -15.80 10.53
CA ASN A 277 -11.05 -16.27 11.13
C ASN A 277 -10.29 -17.18 10.19
N TYR A 278 -8.99 -17.27 10.44
CA TYR A 278 -8.08 -18.22 9.84
C TYR A 278 -7.18 -18.87 10.90
N ASN A 279 -6.83 -20.14 10.66
CA ASN A 279 -5.74 -20.85 11.33
C ASN A 279 -4.90 -21.51 10.23
N ALA A 280 -3.60 -21.23 10.18
CA ALA A 280 -2.71 -21.73 9.14
C ALA A 280 -1.36 -22.18 9.69
N VAL A 281 -0.71 -23.11 8.99
CA VAL A 281 0.69 -23.50 9.20
C VAL A 281 1.42 -23.36 7.87
N PHE A 282 2.27 -22.35 7.79
CA PHE A 282 3.12 -22.10 6.63
C PHE A 282 4.45 -22.84 6.81
N HIS A 283 4.91 -23.52 5.77
CA HIS A 283 6.22 -24.14 5.72
C HIS A 283 7.13 -23.29 4.85
N TYR A 284 8.19 -22.73 5.44
CA TYR A 284 9.22 -21.95 4.76
C TYR A 284 10.43 -22.84 4.45
N PRO A 285 11.39 -22.35 3.64
CA PRO A 285 12.69 -22.99 3.48
C PRO A 285 13.39 -23.28 4.82
N ASN A 286 14.37 -24.19 4.80
CA ASN A 286 15.14 -24.60 5.98
C ASN A 286 14.30 -25.25 7.10
N ASP A 287 13.18 -25.88 6.73
CA ASP A 287 12.29 -26.61 7.64
C ASP A 287 11.65 -25.74 8.74
N VAL A 288 11.52 -24.43 8.51
CA VAL A 288 10.87 -23.48 9.42
C VAL A 288 9.36 -23.52 9.24
N LYS A 289 8.61 -23.67 10.34
CA LYS A 289 7.14 -23.60 10.33
C LYS A 289 6.69 -22.33 11.03
N VAL A 290 5.74 -21.64 10.41
CA VAL A 290 5.09 -20.46 10.98
C VAL A 290 3.63 -20.78 11.22
N THR A 291 3.21 -20.83 12.48
CA THR A 291 1.78 -20.92 12.81
C THR A 291 1.18 -19.53 12.74
N PHE A 292 -0.01 -19.43 12.15
CA PHE A 292 -0.73 -18.18 11.99
C PHE A 292 -2.17 -18.33 12.46
N SER A 293 -2.69 -17.35 13.21
CA SER A 293 -4.11 -17.26 13.52
C SER A 293 -4.65 -15.84 13.39
N SER A 294 -5.92 -15.71 13.01
CA SER A 294 -6.58 -14.40 12.94
C SER A 294 -8.05 -14.42 13.26
N THR A 295 -8.56 -13.27 13.68
CA THR A 295 -9.99 -13.00 13.85
C THR A 295 -10.32 -11.62 13.30
N GLN A 296 -11.51 -11.47 12.74
CA GLN A 296 -12.13 -10.18 12.37
C GLN A 296 -13.61 -10.17 12.77
N PHE A 297 -13.84 -10.47 14.05
CA PHE A 297 -15.16 -10.44 14.69
C PHE A 297 -15.09 -10.30 16.22
N ALA A 298 -13.88 -10.34 16.80
CA ALA A 298 -13.71 -10.31 18.26
C ALA A 298 -14.34 -9.03 18.87
N LYS A 299 -14.75 -9.09 20.13
CA LYS A 299 -15.30 -7.92 20.83
C LYS A 299 -14.38 -7.50 21.95
N GLY A 300 -13.99 -6.23 21.97
CA GLY A 300 -13.20 -5.63 23.07
C GLY A 300 -11.77 -6.15 23.21
N TRP A 301 -11.23 -6.81 22.17
CA TRP A 301 -9.87 -7.33 22.18
C TRP A 301 -9.17 -7.05 20.86
N TRP A 302 -7.90 -6.64 20.95
CA TRP A 302 -7.02 -6.33 19.81
C TRP A 302 -5.60 -6.75 20.18
N ASP A 303 -4.97 -7.60 19.36
CA ASP A 303 -3.56 -7.96 19.51
C ASP A 303 -2.98 -8.46 18.18
N VAL A 304 -1.78 -7.98 17.84
CA VAL A 304 -1.09 -8.30 16.58
C VAL A 304 0.40 -8.43 16.86
N SER A 305 1.00 -9.55 16.48
CA SER A 305 2.41 -9.83 16.76
C SER A 305 2.95 -11.00 15.94
N GLU A 306 4.27 -11.01 15.77
CA GLU A 306 5.07 -12.16 15.37
C GLU A 306 6.09 -12.51 16.45
N ARG A 307 6.40 -13.80 16.57
CA ARG A 307 7.41 -14.37 17.44
C ARG A 307 8.27 -15.33 16.65
N PHE A 308 9.57 -15.10 16.61
CA PHE A 308 10.53 -15.95 15.92
C PHE A 308 11.44 -16.62 16.95
N PHE A 309 11.47 -17.96 16.95
CA PHE A 309 12.26 -18.76 17.87
C PHE A 309 13.50 -19.27 17.15
N GLY A 310 14.66 -18.77 17.55
CA GLY A 310 15.94 -19.17 17.01
C GLY A 310 16.82 -19.90 18.03
N THR A 311 17.89 -20.52 17.54
CA THR A 311 18.80 -21.32 18.37
C THR A 311 19.57 -20.53 19.44
N LYS A 312 19.58 -19.19 19.36
CA LYS A 312 20.28 -18.29 20.31
C LYS A 312 19.35 -17.29 21.01
N GLY A 313 18.07 -17.28 20.67
CA GLY A 313 17.13 -16.32 21.22
C GLY A 313 15.78 -16.30 20.54
N THR A 314 14.90 -15.45 21.05
CA THR A 314 13.54 -15.23 20.57
C THR A 314 13.36 -13.76 20.23
N ALA A 315 12.89 -13.46 19.04
CA ALA A 315 12.46 -12.12 18.65
C ALA A 315 10.93 -12.00 18.75
N ILE A 316 10.43 -10.85 19.20
CA ILE A 316 9.00 -10.54 19.27
C ILE A 316 8.78 -9.16 18.66
N SER A 317 7.81 -9.04 17.75
CA SER A 317 7.45 -7.81 17.02
C SER A 317 5.98 -7.44 17.20
N PRO A 318 5.52 -7.18 18.44
CA PRO A 318 4.11 -6.84 18.65
C PRO A 318 3.83 -5.42 18.16
N TYR A 319 2.61 -5.16 17.74
CA TYR A 319 2.17 -3.79 17.45
C TYR A 319 2.18 -2.94 18.72
N THR A 320 1.85 -3.53 19.87
CA THR A 320 1.83 -2.85 21.18
C THR A 320 2.59 -3.68 22.21
N GLY A 321 3.38 -3.01 23.05
CA GLY A 321 4.17 -3.66 24.10
C GLY A 321 5.64 -3.83 23.71
N PRO A 322 6.40 -4.68 24.43
CA PRO A 322 7.84 -4.79 24.25
C PRO A 322 8.20 -5.46 22.92
N LEU A 323 8.75 -4.68 21.99
CA LEU A 323 9.38 -5.16 20.77
C LEU A 323 10.88 -5.39 21.01
N GLY A 324 11.39 -6.56 20.67
CA GLY A 324 12.79 -6.87 20.94
C GLY A 324 13.22 -8.33 20.76
N ILE A 325 14.40 -8.63 21.29
CA ILE A 325 15.07 -9.92 21.30
C ILE A 325 15.40 -10.30 22.75
N TRP A 326 15.13 -11.54 23.09
CA TRP A 326 15.55 -12.21 24.32
C TRP A 326 16.50 -13.36 23.98
N GLY A 327 17.45 -13.68 24.85
CA GLY A 327 18.45 -14.73 24.63
C GLY A 327 19.87 -14.20 24.73
N ASP A 328 20.78 -14.76 23.94
CA ASP A 328 22.22 -14.50 24.03
C ASP A 328 22.60 -13.05 23.67
N GLN A 329 21.81 -12.40 22.81
CA GLN A 329 22.02 -11.03 22.32
C GLN A 329 20.77 -10.18 22.60
N PRO A 330 20.45 -9.88 23.87
CA PRO A 330 19.21 -9.21 24.22
C PRO A 330 19.21 -7.77 23.68
N TRP A 331 18.05 -7.34 23.18
CA TRP A 331 17.82 -5.98 22.72
C TRP A 331 16.34 -5.64 22.82
N GLN A 332 16.01 -4.39 23.11
CA GLN A 332 14.63 -3.94 23.15
C GLN A 332 14.54 -2.56 22.50
N ALA A 333 13.53 -2.35 21.67
CA ALA A 333 13.24 -1.03 21.14
C ALA A 333 12.83 -0.09 22.28
N PRO A 334 13.20 1.20 22.22
CA PRO A 334 12.70 2.19 23.16
C PRO A 334 11.17 2.18 23.17
N LEU A 335 10.57 2.13 24.37
CA LEU A 335 9.11 2.17 24.49
C LEU A 335 8.61 3.56 24.08
N VAL A 336 7.73 3.57 23.07
CA VAL A 336 6.97 4.74 22.69
C VAL A 336 5.74 4.79 23.59
N VAL A 337 5.76 5.67 24.61
CA VAL A 337 4.61 5.90 25.51
C VAL A 337 4.06 7.30 25.23
N GLN A 338 2.91 7.40 24.56
CA GLN A 338 2.16 8.65 24.55
C GLN A 338 1.35 8.81 25.84
N GLN A 339 1.52 9.95 26.52
CA GLN A 339 0.61 10.34 27.60
C GLN A 339 -0.78 10.62 27.02
N GLY A 340 -1.81 9.94 27.53
CA GLY A 340 -3.21 10.16 27.13
C GLY A 340 -3.72 9.31 25.97
N ALA A 341 -2.93 8.34 25.47
CA ALA A 341 -3.40 7.41 24.44
C ALA A 341 -4.56 6.55 24.98
N GLN A 342 -5.69 6.58 24.25
CA GLN A 342 -6.77 5.61 24.45
C GLN A 342 -6.24 4.18 24.21
N PRO A 343 -6.77 3.14 24.89
CA PRO A 343 -6.34 1.77 24.66
C PRO A 343 -6.39 1.43 23.17
N ALA A 344 -5.35 0.74 22.68
CA ALA A 344 -5.14 0.45 21.26
C ALA A 344 -6.42 -0.12 20.62
N ALA A 345 -7.04 0.68 19.75
CA ALA A 345 -8.14 0.25 18.89
C ALA A 345 -7.59 -0.03 17.49
N PHE A 346 -8.25 -0.92 16.74
CA PHE A 346 -7.95 -1.12 15.33
C PHE A 346 -8.10 0.21 14.58
N SER A 347 -7.03 0.67 13.93
CA SER A 347 -7.03 1.89 13.13
C SER A 347 -7.11 1.50 11.64
N VAL A 348 -8.30 1.60 11.07
CA VAL A 348 -8.51 1.47 9.60
C VAL A 348 -7.72 2.54 8.85
N THR A 349 -7.43 3.68 9.49
CA THR A 349 -6.69 4.79 8.88
C THR A 349 -5.18 4.57 8.95
N GLY A 350 -4.65 3.80 9.91
CA GLY A 350 -3.22 3.54 10.08
C GLY A 350 -2.53 4.45 11.11
N ASN A 351 -3.28 5.27 11.84
CA ASN A 351 -2.73 5.99 12.99
C ASN A 351 -2.46 5.02 14.14
N PHE A 352 -1.17 4.75 14.40
CA PHE A 352 -0.70 3.90 15.49
C PHE A 352 -0.08 4.74 16.61
N THR A 353 -0.37 4.44 17.87
CA THR A 353 0.19 5.13 19.06
C THR A 353 1.25 4.27 19.77
N SER A 354 1.83 3.32 19.04
CA SER A 354 2.62 2.21 19.57
C SER A 354 3.90 2.00 18.75
N ASN A 355 4.39 0.75 18.63
CA ASN A 355 5.63 0.43 17.90
C ASN A 355 5.58 0.81 16.41
N LEU A 356 4.41 1.12 15.86
CA LEU A 356 4.19 1.49 14.47
C LEU A 356 3.98 3.00 14.25
N GLN A 357 4.17 3.85 15.27
CA GLN A 357 3.88 5.28 15.20
C GLN A 357 4.49 5.97 13.95
N ASP A 358 5.74 5.65 13.63
CA ASP A 358 6.46 6.30 12.53
C ASP A 358 6.36 5.55 11.20
N ALA A 359 5.61 4.44 11.15
CA ALA A 359 5.59 3.56 9.99
C ALA A 359 5.08 4.27 8.72
N ASP A 360 3.90 4.87 8.78
CA ASP A 360 3.32 5.57 7.62
C ASP A 360 4.13 6.83 7.27
N ALA A 361 4.62 7.58 8.26
CA ALA A 361 5.43 8.79 8.05
C ALA A 361 6.74 8.50 7.32
N GLU A 362 7.55 7.56 7.81
CA GLU A 362 8.82 7.20 7.17
C GLU A 362 8.58 6.55 5.79
N LYS A 363 7.51 5.76 5.64
CA LYS A 363 7.11 5.20 4.35
C LYS A 363 6.85 6.28 3.31
N LYS A 364 6.07 7.31 3.65
CA LYS A 364 5.72 8.41 2.73
C LYS A 364 6.93 9.26 2.38
N LYS A 365 7.76 9.55 3.37
CA LYS A 365 9.03 10.27 3.18
C LYS A 365 9.98 9.52 2.25
N ALA A 366 10.15 8.22 2.45
CA ALA A 366 10.98 7.37 1.58
C ALA A 366 10.45 7.37 0.13
N PHE A 367 9.14 7.29 -0.06
CA PHE A 367 8.54 7.37 -1.40
C PHE A 367 8.83 8.73 -2.06
N ILE A 368 8.61 9.86 -1.38
CA ILE A 368 8.90 11.18 -1.97
C ILE A 368 10.40 11.38 -2.22
N GLU A 369 11.27 10.92 -1.32
CA GLU A 369 12.72 10.99 -1.48
C GLU A 369 13.19 10.20 -2.72
N SER A 370 12.62 9.02 -2.97
CA SER A 370 12.91 8.22 -4.16
C SER A 370 12.63 8.97 -5.46
N ILE A 371 11.57 9.78 -5.49
CA ILE A 371 11.18 10.60 -6.64
C ILE A 371 12.14 11.78 -6.78
N ASN A 372 12.36 12.53 -5.70
CA ASN A 372 13.18 13.74 -5.71
C ASN A 372 14.65 13.46 -6.07
N SER A 373 15.18 12.34 -5.58
CA SER A 373 16.56 11.91 -5.81
C SER A 373 16.78 11.22 -7.16
N GLY A 374 15.71 10.74 -7.80
CA GLY A 374 15.80 9.87 -8.98
C GLY A 374 16.21 8.43 -8.68
N LYS A 375 16.39 8.06 -7.40
CA LYS A 375 16.64 6.68 -6.96
C LYS A 375 15.30 5.96 -6.78
N PHE A 376 14.64 5.70 -7.91
CA PHE A 376 13.28 5.16 -7.89
C PHE A 376 13.21 3.79 -7.23
N HIS A 377 12.18 3.61 -6.40
CA HIS A 377 11.85 2.33 -5.81
C HIS A 377 11.04 1.46 -6.79
N ASN A 378 11.12 0.15 -6.61
CA ASN A 378 10.20 -0.78 -7.24
C ASN A 378 9.89 -1.93 -6.28
N GLN A 379 8.69 -1.92 -5.72
CA GLN A 379 8.23 -2.87 -4.72
C GLN A 379 7.20 -3.86 -5.27
N ALA A 380 7.01 -3.93 -6.59
CA ALA A 380 6.05 -4.84 -7.23
C ALA A 380 6.30 -6.30 -6.85
N ASP A 381 7.56 -6.74 -6.86
CA ASP A 381 7.94 -8.12 -6.52
C ASP A 381 7.60 -8.47 -5.07
N LYS A 382 7.93 -7.56 -4.13
CA LYS A 382 7.58 -7.73 -2.70
C LYS A 382 6.06 -7.74 -2.48
N GLY A 383 5.36 -6.83 -3.16
CA GLY A 383 3.89 -6.77 -3.18
C GLY A 383 3.27 -8.09 -3.63
N ALA A 384 3.72 -8.61 -4.76
CA ALA A 384 3.23 -9.85 -5.34
C ALA A 384 3.58 -11.06 -4.48
N GLU A 385 4.78 -11.15 -3.93
CA GLU A 385 5.20 -12.24 -3.04
C GLU A 385 4.29 -12.33 -1.81
N SER A 386 4.07 -11.22 -1.10
CA SER A 386 3.22 -11.19 0.09
C SER A 386 1.74 -11.42 -0.23
N ALA A 387 1.24 -10.91 -1.36
CA ALA A 387 -0.11 -11.24 -1.82
C ALA A 387 -0.26 -12.74 -2.14
N LEU A 388 0.72 -13.34 -2.83
CA LEU A 388 0.72 -14.76 -3.16
C LEU A 388 0.81 -15.65 -1.90
N SER A 389 1.63 -15.30 -0.90
CA SER A 389 1.64 -16.00 0.40
C SER A 389 0.24 -16.07 1.02
N CYS A 390 -0.49 -14.95 1.01
CA CYS A 390 -1.84 -14.88 1.57
C CYS A 390 -2.87 -15.62 0.70
N ILE A 391 -2.79 -15.49 -0.63
CA ILE A 391 -3.65 -16.20 -1.59
C ILE A 391 -3.45 -17.71 -1.47
N MET A 392 -2.24 -18.18 -1.16
CA MET A 392 -1.96 -19.59 -0.90
C MET A 392 -2.74 -20.09 0.32
N ALA A 393 -2.70 -19.34 1.42
CA ALA A 393 -3.40 -19.70 2.65
C ALA A 393 -4.92 -19.65 2.48
N ARG A 394 -5.44 -18.64 1.77
CA ARG A 394 -6.85 -18.58 1.38
C ARG A 394 -7.26 -19.80 0.57
N THR A 395 -6.49 -20.14 -0.47
CA THR A 395 -6.76 -21.31 -1.32
C THR A 395 -6.78 -22.60 -0.50
N ALA A 396 -5.82 -22.79 0.40
CA ALA A 396 -5.78 -23.95 1.29
C ALA A 396 -7.02 -24.03 2.19
N ALA A 397 -7.41 -22.91 2.81
CA ALA A 397 -8.58 -22.85 3.70
C ALA A 397 -9.89 -23.18 2.98
N TYR A 398 -10.12 -22.61 1.80
CA TYR A 398 -11.36 -22.84 1.05
C TYR A 398 -11.42 -24.23 0.38
N THR A 399 -10.27 -24.80 0.01
CA THR A 399 -10.23 -26.14 -0.61
C THR A 399 -10.16 -27.28 0.40
N GLY A 400 -9.78 -26.98 1.65
CA GLY A 400 -9.55 -27.97 2.70
C GLY A 400 -8.33 -28.85 2.44
N ARG A 401 -7.35 -28.37 1.66
CA ARG A 401 -6.15 -29.13 1.26
C ARG A 401 -4.90 -28.31 1.50
N GLU A 402 -3.78 -29.00 1.69
CA GLU A 402 -2.47 -28.35 1.62
C GLU A 402 -2.24 -27.83 0.19
N VAL A 403 -1.69 -26.62 0.08
CA VAL A 403 -1.36 -25.98 -1.21
C VAL A 403 0.13 -25.68 -1.21
N THR A 404 0.82 -26.12 -2.26
CA THR A 404 2.23 -25.77 -2.51
C THR A 404 2.33 -24.48 -3.32
N TRP A 405 3.45 -23.78 -3.21
CA TRP A 405 3.73 -22.57 -3.99
C TRP A 405 3.67 -22.85 -5.50
N ASP A 406 4.26 -23.96 -5.94
CA ASP A 406 4.25 -24.35 -7.35
C ASP A 406 2.84 -24.68 -7.87
N ASP A 407 2.01 -25.33 -7.05
CA ASP A 407 0.61 -25.60 -7.43
C ASP A 407 -0.22 -24.33 -7.48
N LEU A 408 0.00 -23.40 -6.54
CA LEU A 408 -0.64 -22.10 -6.54
C LEU A 408 -0.34 -21.34 -7.83
N LEU A 409 0.93 -21.28 -8.23
CA LEU A 409 1.36 -20.54 -9.42
C LEU A 409 0.83 -21.12 -10.72
N LYS A 410 0.34 -22.36 -10.75
CA LYS A 410 -0.35 -22.93 -11.92
C LYS A 410 -1.76 -22.38 -12.09
N SER A 411 -2.34 -21.73 -11.08
CA SER A 411 -3.68 -21.17 -11.19
C SER A 411 -3.77 -20.13 -12.31
N THR A 412 -4.77 -20.31 -13.16
CA THR A 412 -5.18 -19.38 -14.21
C THR A 412 -6.53 -18.75 -13.91
N GLU A 413 -7.06 -18.96 -12.69
CA GLU A 413 -8.35 -18.42 -12.27
C GLU A 413 -8.23 -16.90 -12.13
N VAL A 414 -8.97 -16.17 -12.95
CA VAL A 414 -9.16 -14.73 -12.85
C VAL A 414 -10.45 -14.49 -12.10
N TRP A 415 -10.36 -13.75 -11.00
CA TRP A 415 -11.54 -13.36 -10.25
C TRP A 415 -12.29 -12.26 -11.01
N ASP A 416 -13.61 -12.37 -11.05
CA ASP A 416 -14.49 -11.42 -11.73
C ASP A 416 -15.57 -10.97 -10.76
N ALA A 417 -15.57 -9.67 -10.46
CA ALA A 417 -16.58 -9.05 -9.61
C ALA A 417 -17.98 -9.09 -10.25
N LYS A 418 -18.11 -9.26 -11.57
CA LYS A 418 -19.39 -9.21 -12.31
C LYS A 418 -20.16 -7.92 -12.03
N LEU A 419 -19.44 -6.81 -11.96
CA LEU A 419 -19.99 -5.48 -11.71
C LEU A 419 -19.93 -4.64 -12.99
N ASP A 420 -21.05 -3.99 -13.30
CA ASP A 420 -21.13 -2.97 -14.34
C ASP A 420 -21.07 -1.60 -13.67
N LEU A 421 -19.86 -1.02 -13.59
CA LEU A 421 -19.64 0.26 -12.92
C LEU A 421 -20.37 1.43 -13.60
N THR A 422 -20.80 1.27 -14.86
CA THR A 422 -21.55 2.30 -15.59
C THR A 422 -23.03 2.38 -15.16
N LYS A 423 -23.50 1.39 -14.39
CA LYS A 423 -24.89 1.29 -13.92
C LYS A 423 -25.06 1.59 -12.42
N LEU A 424 -24.05 2.18 -11.78
CA LEU A 424 -24.07 2.49 -10.34
C LEU A 424 -24.80 3.80 -9.99
N GLY A 425 -25.60 4.35 -10.92
CA GLY A 425 -26.32 5.61 -10.78
C GLY A 425 -27.59 5.52 -9.95
#